data_AF-A0A259F8K5-F1
#
_entry.id   AF-A0A259F8K5-F1
#
_cell.length_a   1.000
_cell.length_b   1.000
_cell.length_c   1.000
_cell.angle_alpha   90.00
_cell.angle_beta   90.00
_cell.angle_gamma   90.00
#
_symmetry.space_group_name_H-M   'P 1'
#
loop_
_entity.id
_entity.type
_entity.pdbx_description
1 polymer ?
#
loop_
_entity_poly.entity_id
_entity_poly.type
_entity_poly.pdbx_seq_one_letter_code
_entity_poly.pdbx_strand_id
1 'polypeptide(L)'
;MTLHNKLMQSSLKYSPYAFLVSLALFVQPVLAADAASEQAKEAPIENVDEPSKNAAKQSMFQAGKSYFFRVSDRLADSVTVKSDELINRAMEVIGVRYRWDMELPQSGLDGSSFVGYVFKDKLGFLLPRKSTQMSQVGKPVQRDDLQPGDLVFFNTMRLTFSHV
;
A
#
# COMPACT_ATOMS: atom_id res chain seq x y z
N MET A 1 -17.25 -14.40 56.57
CA MET A 1 -17.13 -15.75 56.01
C MET A 1 -17.36 -15.65 54.50
N THR A 2 -16.31 -15.43 53.69
CA THR A 2 -15.66 -16.49 52.88
C THR A 2 -16.70 -17.30 52.10
N LEU A 3 -16.76 -17.21 50.77
CA LEU A 3 -15.83 -17.91 49.89
C LEU A 3 -15.75 -17.28 48.50
N HIS A 4 -14.49 -17.18 48.06
CA HIS A 4 -14.05 -16.68 46.77
C HIS A 4 -14.39 -17.67 45.65
N ASN A 5 -14.90 -17.15 44.54
CA ASN A 5 -15.07 -17.91 43.30
C ASN A 5 -13.71 -18.11 42.65
N LYS A 6 -13.12 -19.29 42.90
CA LYS A 6 -11.83 -19.73 42.36
C LYS A 6 -12.09 -20.49 41.06
N LEU A 7 -12.07 -19.80 39.93
CA LEU A 7 -12.02 -20.43 38.59
C LEU A 7 -10.69 -20.06 37.93
N MET A 8 -9.67 -20.85 38.26
CA MET A 8 -8.41 -20.89 37.55
C MET A 8 -8.05 -22.36 37.35
N GLN A 9 -8.04 -22.80 36.09
CA GLN A 9 -7.30 -23.94 35.53
C GLN A 9 -7.63 -23.99 34.03
N SER A 10 -7.00 -23.15 33.21
CA SER A 10 -5.71 -23.36 32.53
C SER A 10 -5.72 -24.55 31.57
N SER A 11 -5.76 -24.19 30.29
CA SER A 11 -5.53 -24.95 29.07
C SER A 11 -4.63 -26.19 29.17
N LEU A 12 -5.19 -27.34 28.80
CA LEU A 12 -4.44 -28.35 28.06
C LEU A 12 -4.74 -28.15 26.57
N LYS A 13 -3.69 -28.08 25.73
CA LYS A 13 -3.43 -29.05 24.64
C LYS A 13 -2.28 -28.59 23.72
N TYR A 14 -1.18 -29.35 23.81
CA TYR A 14 -0.26 -29.84 22.78
C TYR A 14 0.26 -28.91 21.65
N SER A 15 1.57 -28.69 21.72
CA SER A 15 2.47 -28.25 20.64
C SER A 15 2.90 -29.44 19.77
N PRO A 16 3.08 -29.25 18.44
CA PRO A 16 4.04 -30.04 17.70
C PRO A 16 5.00 -29.16 16.91
N TYR A 17 6.26 -29.12 17.37
CA TYR A 17 7.41 -29.03 16.47
C TYR A 17 7.33 -30.20 15.49
N ALA A 18 6.73 -29.96 14.32
CA ALA A 18 6.64 -30.95 13.25
C ALA A 18 6.56 -30.25 11.89
N PHE A 19 7.57 -29.44 11.56
CA PHE A 19 7.91 -29.12 10.17
C PHE A 19 9.43 -28.97 10.05
N LEU A 20 10.10 -30.13 10.07
CA LEU A 20 11.44 -30.29 9.51
C LEU A 20 11.29 -30.48 8.00
N VAL A 21 11.67 -29.50 7.19
CA VAL A 21 12.09 -29.74 5.80
C VAL A 21 13.33 -28.90 5.52
N SER A 22 14.49 -29.54 5.70
CA SER A 22 15.76 -29.09 5.14
C SER A 22 15.74 -29.33 3.64
N LEU A 23 16.00 -28.31 2.82
CA LEU A 23 16.38 -28.51 1.42
C LEU A 23 17.70 -27.77 1.17
N ALA A 24 18.78 -28.55 1.14
CA ALA A 24 20.11 -28.13 0.79
C ALA A 24 20.35 -28.29 -0.72
N LEU A 25 20.98 -27.26 -1.30
CA LEU A 25 21.95 -27.25 -2.41
C LEU A 25 21.58 -27.91 -3.75
N PHE A 26 21.71 -27.14 -4.84
CA PHE A 26 22.67 -27.48 -5.91
C PHE A 26 23.06 -26.21 -6.69
N VAL A 27 24.32 -25.82 -6.53
CA VAL A 27 25.07 -24.92 -7.40
C VAL A 27 25.72 -25.80 -8.47
N GLN A 28 25.70 -25.39 -9.75
CA GLN A 28 26.88 -25.39 -10.64
C GLN A 28 26.73 -24.39 -11.80
N PRO A 29 27.85 -23.75 -12.22
CA PRO A 29 27.95 -22.83 -13.36
C PRO A 29 28.33 -23.58 -14.65
N VAL A 30 28.08 -23.00 -15.82
CA VAL A 30 28.82 -23.41 -17.04
C VAL A 30 29.32 -22.20 -17.79
N LEU A 31 30.59 -22.33 -18.15
CA LEU A 31 31.53 -21.33 -18.62
C LEU A 31 31.72 -21.49 -20.13
N ALA A 32 31.68 -20.36 -20.82
CA ALA A 32 32.44 -19.93 -22.00
C ALA A 32 32.70 -20.82 -23.24
N ALA A 33 32.67 -20.09 -24.37
CA ALA A 33 33.53 -20.20 -25.57
C ALA A 33 33.19 -21.28 -26.62
N ASP A 34 32.95 -20.84 -27.85
CA ASP A 34 34.00 -20.93 -28.88
C ASP A 34 33.76 -19.92 -30.03
N ALA A 35 34.85 -19.60 -30.72
CA ALA A 35 35.03 -18.56 -31.72
C ALA A 35 35.08 -19.12 -33.16
N ALA A 36 35.34 -18.22 -34.12
CA ALA A 36 35.72 -18.43 -35.53
C ALA A 36 34.57 -18.77 -36.51
N SER A 37 34.52 -18.33 -37.77
CA SER A 37 35.28 -17.42 -38.65
C SER A 37 34.43 -17.28 -39.93
N GLU A 38 34.15 -16.08 -40.46
CA GLU A 38 34.85 -15.46 -41.61
C GLU A 38 34.10 -15.56 -42.98
N GLN A 39 34.17 -14.45 -43.72
CA GLN A 39 33.99 -14.26 -45.18
C GLN A 39 32.59 -14.07 -45.80
N ALA A 40 32.22 -12.79 -45.83
CA ALA A 40 31.92 -11.98 -47.00
C ALA A 40 31.59 -12.68 -48.34
N LYS A 41 30.36 -12.44 -48.82
CA LYS A 41 30.05 -12.30 -50.25
C LYS A 41 29.27 -11.02 -50.47
N GLU A 42 29.91 -10.07 -51.15
CA GLU A 42 29.29 -8.89 -51.76
C GLU A 42 28.57 -9.27 -53.05
N ALA A 43 27.34 -8.77 -53.22
CA ALA A 43 26.70 -8.33 -54.47
C ALA A 43 25.20 -8.05 -54.19
N PRO A 44 24.48 -7.27 -55.02
CA PRO A 44 24.54 -5.81 -55.13
C PRO A 44 23.40 -5.13 -54.34
N ILE A 45 23.63 -3.87 -53.97
CA ILE A 45 22.65 -3.00 -53.31
C ILE A 45 21.49 -2.73 -54.27
N GLU A 46 20.40 -3.48 -54.11
CA GLU A 46 19.09 -3.13 -54.64
C GLU A 46 18.43 -2.18 -53.63
N ASN A 47 18.12 -0.97 -54.10
CA ASN A 47 17.52 0.09 -53.30
C ASN A 47 16.16 -0.38 -52.74
N VAL A 48 16.14 -0.69 -51.45
CA VAL A 48 14.89 -0.76 -50.67
C VAL A 48 14.83 0.51 -49.86
N ASP A 49 13.94 1.42 -50.27
CA ASP A 49 13.65 2.68 -49.60
C ASP A 49 13.39 2.43 -48.11
N GLU A 50 14.25 2.99 -47.25
CA GLU A 50 14.10 2.90 -45.80
C GLU A 50 12.79 3.57 -45.36
N PRO A 51 11.85 2.85 -44.72
CA PRO A 51 10.68 3.47 -44.14
C PRO A 51 11.13 4.27 -42.91
N SER A 52 11.17 5.59 -43.07
CA SER A 52 11.22 6.64 -42.04
C SER A 52 11.42 6.12 -40.60
N LYS A 53 12.68 6.01 -40.17
CA LYS A 53 13.09 5.78 -38.76
C LYS A 53 12.42 6.75 -37.77
N ASN A 54 11.93 7.89 -38.26
CA ASN A 54 11.22 8.91 -37.50
C ASN A 54 9.76 8.54 -37.24
N ALA A 55 9.07 7.87 -38.18
CA ALA A 55 7.69 7.40 -38.00
C ALA A 55 7.61 6.27 -36.96
N ALA A 56 8.59 5.35 -36.95
CA ALA A 56 8.68 4.29 -35.94
C ALA A 56 8.99 4.84 -34.53
N LYS A 57 9.89 5.83 -34.42
CA LYS A 57 10.17 6.52 -33.14
C LYS A 57 8.97 7.31 -32.63
N GLN A 58 8.26 8.01 -33.52
CA GLN A 58 7.03 8.72 -33.17
C GLN A 58 5.93 7.75 -32.73
N SER A 59 5.75 6.63 -33.45
CA SER A 59 4.80 5.58 -33.11
C SER A 59 5.09 4.95 -31.73
N MET A 60 6.35 4.64 -31.43
CA MET A 60 6.73 4.13 -30.11
C MET A 60 6.57 5.17 -29.00
N PHE A 61 6.85 6.44 -29.26
CA PHE A 61 6.59 7.51 -28.31
C PHE A 61 5.09 7.68 -28.04
N GLN A 62 4.25 7.60 -29.08
CA GLN A 62 2.80 7.64 -28.98
C GLN A 62 2.26 6.44 -28.20
N ALA A 63 2.77 5.24 -28.49
CA ALA A 63 2.43 4.01 -27.79
C ALA A 63 2.82 4.10 -26.31
N GLY A 64 4.01 4.59 -26.01
CA GLY A 64 4.45 4.88 -24.63
C GLY A 64 3.51 5.86 -23.93
N LYS A 65 3.15 6.97 -24.58
CA LYS A 65 2.22 7.97 -24.02
C LYS A 65 0.84 7.38 -23.73
N SER A 66 0.32 6.53 -24.63
CA SER A 66 -0.95 5.82 -24.43
C SER A 66 -0.89 4.77 -23.31
N TYR A 67 0.25 4.10 -23.15
CA TYR A 67 0.48 3.16 -22.07
C TYR A 67 0.51 3.87 -20.71
N PHE A 68 1.28 4.96 -20.61
CA PHE A 68 1.34 5.78 -19.40
C PHE A 68 -0.03 6.34 -19.01
N PHE A 69 -0.81 6.85 -19.96
CA PHE A 69 -2.15 7.38 -19.70
C PHE A 69 -3.13 6.31 -19.18
N ARG A 70 -3.11 5.10 -19.76
CA ARG A 70 -3.97 4.00 -19.31
C ARG A 70 -3.58 3.47 -17.93
N VAL A 71 -2.29 3.47 -17.63
CA VAL A 71 -1.79 3.10 -16.31
C VAL A 71 -2.19 4.17 -15.29
N SER A 72 -2.05 5.46 -15.61
CA SER A 72 -2.46 6.55 -14.70
C SER A 72 -3.95 6.56 -14.42
N ASP A 73 -4.82 6.35 -15.43
CA ASP A 73 -6.27 6.28 -15.22
C ASP A 73 -6.66 5.13 -14.30
N ARG A 74 -6.08 3.95 -14.49
CA ARG A 74 -6.34 2.79 -13.62
C ARG A 74 -5.86 3.02 -12.19
N LEU A 75 -4.72 3.69 -12.02
CA LEU A 75 -4.21 4.08 -10.71
C LEU A 75 -5.16 5.08 -10.05
N ALA A 76 -5.58 6.12 -10.78
CA ALA A 76 -6.52 7.13 -10.30
C ALA A 76 -7.88 6.52 -9.93
N ASP A 77 -8.45 5.65 -10.76
CA ASP A 77 -9.68 4.90 -10.46
C ASP A 77 -9.52 4.04 -9.21
N SER A 78 -8.40 3.32 -9.08
CA SER A 78 -8.16 2.45 -7.92
C SER A 78 -7.99 3.23 -6.61
N VAL A 79 -7.38 4.42 -6.66
CA VAL A 79 -7.25 5.32 -5.52
C VAL A 79 -8.63 5.88 -5.19
N THR A 80 -9.36 6.38 -6.20
CA THR A 80 -10.70 6.95 -6.03
C THR A 80 -11.66 5.95 -5.41
N VAL A 81 -11.74 4.71 -5.91
CA VAL A 81 -12.61 3.66 -5.35
C VAL A 81 -12.27 3.33 -3.89
N LYS A 82 -10.97 3.28 -3.54
CA LYS A 82 -10.56 3.07 -2.14
C LYS A 82 -10.91 4.27 -1.26
N SER A 83 -10.78 5.49 -1.77
CA SER A 83 -11.11 6.72 -1.06
C SER A 83 -12.62 6.90 -0.92
N ASP A 84 -13.42 6.47 -1.89
CA ASP A 84 -14.89 6.48 -1.84
C ASP A 84 -15.43 5.60 -0.71
N GLU A 85 -14.84 4.42 -0.50
CA GLU A 85 -15.18 3.56 0.63
C GLU A 85 -14.90 4.24 1.97
N LEU A 86 -13.77 4.94 2.10
CA LEU A 86 -13.43 5.72 3.31
C LEU A 86 -14.40 6.89 3.51
N ILE A 87 -14.75 7.59 2.42
CA ILE A 87 -15.72 8.69 2.45
C ILE A 87 -17.09 8.17 2.90
N ASN A 88 -17.59 7.09 2.30
CA ASN A 88 -18.87 6.49 2.68
C ASN A 88 -18.90 6.11 4.16
N ARG A 89 -17.80 5.54 4.67
CA ARG A 89 -17.69 5.21 6.09
C ARG A 89 -17.68 6.45 6.98
N ALA A 90 -17.01 7.52 6.56
CA ALA A 90 -17.02 8.80 7.27
C ALA A 90 -18.43 9.42 7.30
N MET A 91 -19.19 9.27 6.20
CA MET A 91 -20.56 9.77 6.09
C MET A 91 -21.52 9.07 7.08
N GLU A 92 -21.31 7.78 7.39
CA GLU A 92 -22.14 7.02 8.35
C GLU A 92 -22.18 7.64 9.76
N VAL A 93 -21.14 8.39 10.14
CA VAL A 93 -20.99 8.96 11.49
C VAL A 93 -21.16 10.47 11.52
N ILE A 94 -21.68 11.07 10.45
CA ILE A 94 -22.09 12.47 10.47
C ILE A 94 -23.18 12.67 11.53
N GLY A 95 -22.98 13.68 12.38
CA GLY A 95 -23.87 14.00 13.49
C GLY A 95 -23.56 13.27 14.80
N VAL A 96 -22.62 12.32 14.80
CA VAL A 96 -22.10 11.73 16.04
C VAL A 96 -21.41 12.82 16.88
N ARG A 97 -21.69 12.84 18.17
CA ARG A 97 -21.13 13.86 19.08
C ARG A 97 -19.63 13.65 19.26
N TYR A 98 -18.88 14.74 19.22
CA TYR A 98 -17.48 14.71 19.60
C TYR A 98 -17.35 14.41 21.10
N ARG A 99 -16.69 13.31 21.47
CA ARG A 99 -16.43 12.94 22.87
C ARG A 99 -15.05 12.31 22.99
N TRP A 100 -14.24 12.91 23.87
CA TRP A 100 -12.85 12.51 24.12
C TRP A 100 -12.76 11.07 24.63
N ASP A 101 -11.76 10.31 24.14
CA ASP A 101 -11.40 8.95 24.58
C ASP A 101 -12.52 7.91 24.38
N MET A 102 -13.48 8.20 23.51
CA MET A 102 -14.53 7.26 23.11
C MET A 102 -14.11 6.52 21.84
N GLU A 103 -14.60 5.29 21.64
CA GLU A 103 -14.22 4.46 20.48
C GLU A 103 -15.41 4.07 19.58
N LEU A 104 -16.63 4.25 20.10
CA LEU A 104 -17.84 3.75 19.46
C LEU A 104 -18.76 4.91 19.07
N PRO A 105 -19.31 4.93 17.84
CA PRO A 105 -20.21 5.98 17.39
C PRO A 105 -21.39 6.24 18.32
N GLN A 106 -21.93 5.19 18.97
CA GLN A 106 -23.04 5.30 19.92
C GLN A 106 -22.68 6.11 21.16
N SER A 107 -21.42 6.05 21.60
CA SER A 107 -20.91 6.80 22.75
C SER A 107 -20.28 8.15 22.37
N GLY A 108 -20.19 8.48 21.08
CA GLY A 108 -19.41 9.60 20.56
C GLY A 108 -18.02 9.19 20.08
N LEU A 109 -17.36 10.07 19.34
CA LEU A 109 -16.03 9.85 18.77
C LEU A 109 -15.12 11.06 19.03
N ASP A 110 -13.83 10.83 19.24
CA ASP A 110 -12.77 11.82 19.08
C ASP A 110 -12.09 11.72 17.71
N GLY A 111 -11.20 12.67 17.38
CA GLY A 111 -10.54 12.71 16.06
C GLY A 111 -9.82 11.41 15.70
N SER A 112 -9.06 10.84 16.64
CA SER A 112 -8.36 9.56 16.41
C SER A 112 -9.30 8.35 16.31
N SER A 113 -10.35 8.28 17.13
CA SER A 113 -11.33 7.19 17.06
C SER A 113 -12.18 7.25 15.78
N PHE A 114 -12.43 8.45 15.25
CA PHE A 114 -13.07 8.64 13.97
C PHE A 114 -12.21 8.05 12.84
N VAL A 115 -10.91 8.35 12.82
CA VAL A 115 -9.97 7.72 11.87
C VAL A 115 -9.98 6.19 12.03
N GLY A 116 -9.89 5.69 13.26
CA GLY A 116 -9.96 4.25 13.53
C GLY A 116 -11.26 3.60 13.02
N TYR A 117 -12.38 4.29 13.13
CA TYR A 117 -13.67 3.84 12.62
C TYR A 117 -13.72 3.81 11.09
N VAL A 118 -13.21 4.86 10.42
CA VAL A 118 -13.19 4.99 8.96
C VAL A 118 -12.25 3.97 8.32
N PHE A 119 -11.07 3.77 8.90
CA PHE A 119 -10.05 2.87 8.39
C PHE A 119 -10.15 1.44 8.92
N LYS A 120 -11.21 1.10 9.66
CA LYS A 120 -11.34 -0.19 10.36
C LYS A 120 -11.13 -1.39 9.43
N ASP A 121 -11.66 -1.35 8.22
CA ASP A 121 -11.60 -2.48 7.28
C ASP A 121 -10.30 -2.49 6.45
N LYS A 122 -9.55 -1.38 6.44
CA LYS A 122 -8.31 -1.22 5.65
C LYS A 122 -7.04 -1.37 6.48
N LEU A 123 -7.00 -0.71 7.63
CA LEU A 123 -5.85 -0.69 8.54
C LEU A 123 -6.12 -1.52 9.81
N GLY A 124 -7.37 -1.68 10.21
CA GLY A 124 -7.75 -2.53 11.35
C GLY A 124 -6.92 -2.25 12.60
N PHE A 125 -6.32 -3.30 13.15
CA PHE A 125 -5.49 -3.24 14.37
C PHE A 125 -4.09 -2.62 14.15
N LEU A 126 -3.70 -2.29 12.92
CA LEU A 126 -2.40 -1.70 12.61
C LEU A 126 -2.35 -0.20 12.95
N LEU A 127 -3.51 0.46 13.08
CA LEU A 127 -3.57 1.87 13.38
C LEU A 127 -3.60 2.10 14.90
N PRO A 128 -2.61 2.78 15.50
CA PRO A 128 -2.60 3.07 16.93
C PRO A 128 -3.79 3.93 17.37
N ARG A 129 -4.25 3.79 18.62
CA ARG A 129 -5.42 4.52 19.13
C ARG A 129 -5.21 6.04 19.26
N LYS A 130 -3.98 6.50 19.52
CA LYS A 130 -3.68 7.92 19.78
C LYS A 130 -3.16 8.62 18.54
N SER A 131 -3.63 9.84 18.27
CA SER A 131 -3.19 10.67 17.14
C SER A 131 -1.67 10.87 17.09
N THR A 132 -1.02 11.01 18.26
CA THR A 132 0.44 11.14 18.39
C THR A 132 1.21 9.90 17.94
N GLN A 133 0.61 8.72 18.08
CA GLN A 133 1.19 7.47 17.63
C GLN A 133 0.87 7.25 16.15
N MET A 134 -0.35 7.58 15.71
CA MET A 134 -0.74 7.52 14.30
C MET A 134 0.19 8.37 13.41
N SER A 135 0.61 9.55 13.87
CA SER A 135 1.52 10.42 13.09
C SER A 135 2.92 9.85 12.89
N GLN A 136 3.29 8.80 13.64
CA GLN A 136 4.59 8.13 13.55
C GLN A 136 4.52 6.87 12.67
N VAL A 137 3.34 6.50 12.18
CA VAL A 137 3.10 5.30 11.37
C VAL A 137 2.91 5.69 9.91
N GLY A 138 3.47 4.87 9.01
CA GLY A 138 3.33 5.05 7.57
C GLY A 138 4.42 5.92 6.95
N LYS A 139 4.12 6.47 5.77
CA LYS A 139 5.06 7.28 4.99
C LYS A 139 4.70 8.77 5.16
N PRO A 140 5.65 9.66 5.49
CA PRO A 140 5.43 11.09 5.44
C PRO A 140 5.09 11.56 4.02
N VAL A 141 4.03 12.36 3.88
CA VAL A 141 3.58 12.94 2.61
C VAL A 141 3.80 14.46 2.66
N GLN A 142 4.35 15.02 1.58
CA GLN A 142 4.50 16.48 1.47
C GLN A 142 3.16 17.13 1.19
N ARG A 143 2.99 18.41 1.55
CA ARG A 143 1.72 19.12 1.38
C ARG A 143 1.22 19.13 -0.07
N ASP A 144 2.14 19.25 -1.02
CA ASP A 144 1.81 19.32 -2.45
C ASP A 144 1.47 17.94 -3.04
N ASP A 145 1.78 16.86 -2.31
CA ASP A 145 1.56 15.47 -2.73
C ASP A 145 0.32 14.84 -2.05
N LEU A 146 -0.45 15.61 -1.26
CA LEU A 146 -1.60 15.11 -0.52
C LEU A 146 -2.67 14.53 -1.44
N GLN A 147 -3.13 13.32 -1.12
CA GLN A 147 -4.18 12.61 -1.83
C GLN A 147 -5.35 12.28 -0.89
N PRO A 148 -6.57 12.09 -1.42
CA PRO A 148 -7.72 11.63 -0.63
C PRO A 148 -7.41 10.32 0.10
N GLY A 149 -7.54 10.33 1.42
CA GLY A 149 -7.19 9.19 2.28
C GLY A 149 -5.91 9.39 3.10
N ASP A 150 -5.11 10.43 2.81
CA ASP A 150 -4.01 10.82 3.68
C ASP A 150 -4.51 11.45 5.00
N LEU A 151 -3.77 11.20 6.08
CA LEU A 151 -4.08 11.76 7.41
C LEU A 151 -3.30 13.05 7.64
N VAL A 152 -3.99 14.06 8.15
CA VAL A 152 -3.40 15.37 8.45
C VAL A 152 -3.45 15.60 9.95
N PHE A 153 -2.31 15.95 10.55
CA PHE A 153 -2.20 16.10 12.00
C PHE A 153 -2.04 17.57 12.40
N PHE A 154 -2.72 17.97 13.48
CA PHE A 154 -2.78 19.36 13.95
C PHE A 154 -2.40 19.50 15.43
N ASN A 155 -1.91 20.70 15.79
CA ASN A 155 -1.54 21.09 17.14
C ASN A 155 -2.56 22.08 17.74
N THR A 156 -3.79 21.61 17.99
CA THR A 156 -4.92 22.43 18.47
C THR A 156 -4.92 22.61 19.99
N MET A 157 -4.36 21.68 20.77
CA MET A 157 -4.42 21.68 22.24
C MET A 157 -3.09 22.04 22.91
N ARG A 158 -2.23 22.81 22.24
CA ARG A 158 -0.84 23.08 22.69
C ARG A 158 0.01 21.83 22.91
N LEU A 159 -0.41 20.70 22.33
CA LEU A 159 0.31 19.44 22.32
C LEU A 159 0.61 19.08 20.86
N THR A 160 1.77 18.46 20.62
CA THR A 160 2.17 18.01 19.29
C THR A 160 1.24 16.88 18.82
N PHE A 161 0.73 16.96 17.60
CA PHE A 161 -0.20 16.00 16.99
C PHE A 161 -1.44 15.72 17.85
N SER A 162 -1.96 16.76 18.50
CA SER A 162 -3.13 16.68 19.39
C SER A 162 -4.45 16.35 18.70
N HIS A 163 -4.51 16.52 17.38
CA HIS A 163 -5.70 16.27 16.58
C HIS A 163 -5.29 15.69 15.22
N VAL A 164 -6.18 14.92 14.64
CA VAL A 164 -6.08 14.29 13.31
C VAL A 164 -7.46 14.36 12.65
#